data_AF-A0A376LC33-F1
#
_entry.id   AF-A0A376LC33-F1
#
_cell.length_a   1.000
_cell.length_b   1.000
_cell.length_c   1.000
_cell.angle_alpha   90.00
_cell.angle_beta   90.00
_cell.angle_gamma   90.00
#
_symmetry.space_group_name_H-M   'P 1'
#
loop_
_entity.id
_entity.type
_entity.pdbx_description
1 polymer ?
#
loop_
_entity_poly.entity_id
_entity_poly.type
_entity_poly.pdbx_seq_one_letter_code
_entity_poly.pdbx_strand_id
1 'polypeptide(L)'
;MTIDKGDVTGGDVWLKQGGASWLGEKETHTLSVDNLTAHITRENPGWQFSIPDTRITMDGKPWPSGALTLAWIPEQDVRGKDNKRSDELRIRASNLELAGLEGVRPLVAKLSPALGDVWRSTQPSGKINTLALDIPLQAADKTRFQASWSDLAWKQWKLLPGAEHFSGTLSGSVENGLLTASMKQAKMPYETVFRAPLEIADGQATISWLNNDKGFQLDGRNIDVKAKAVHARGDFRYLQPANDEPWLGILAGISTDDGSQAWRYFPENLMGKDLVDYLSGAIQGGEADNATLVYGGNPQLFPL
;
A
#
# COMPACT_ATOMS: atom_id res chain seq x y z
N MET A 1 -4.91 -11.85 36.55
CA MET A 1 -5.95 -12.76 36.04
C MET A 1 -7.27 -12.31 36.61
N THR A 2 -8.27 -12.13 35.75
CA THR A 2 -9.62 -11.68 36.10
C THR A 2 -10.59 -12.82 35.83
N ILE A 3 -11.46 -13.10 36.79
CA ILE A 3 -12.46 -14.18 36.72
C ILE A 3 -13.83 -13.55 36.98
N ASP A 4 -14.82 -13.88 36.14
CA ASP A 4 -16.23 -13.57 36.38
C ASP A 4 -17.06 -14.84 36.26
N LYS A 5 -17.91 -15.12 37.24
CA LYS A 5 -18.78 -16.32 37.31
C LYS A 5 -18.07 -17.66 37.07
N GLY A 6 -16.79 -17.75 37.44
CA GLY A 6 -15.97 -18.96 37.27
C GLY A 6 -15.25 -19.08 35.92
N ASP A 7 -15.53 -18.16 34.98
CA ASP A 7 -14.83 -18.08 33.70
C ASP A 7 -13.69 -17.06 33.77
N VAL A 8 -12.57 -17.36 33.12
CA VAL A 8 -11.49 -16.38 32.91
C VAL A 8 -12.00 -15.31 31.93
N THR A 9 -12.03 -14.06 32.40
CA THR A 9 -12.47 -12.90 31.61
C THR A 9 -11.33 -12.01 31.15
N GLY A 10 -10.12 -12.24 31.66
CA GLY A 10 -8.94 -11.55 31.17
C GLY A 10 -7.73 -11.73 32.05
N GLY A 11 -6.68 -10.99 31.72
CA GLY A 11 -5.46 -10.93 32.51
C GLY A 11 -4.44 -9.99 31.91
N ASP A 12 -3.60 -9.45 32.77
CA ASP A 12 -2.46 -8.64 32.40
C ASP A 12 -1.20 -9.51 32.40
N VAL A 13 -0.40 -9.32 31.36
CA VAL A 13 0.95 -9.89 31.24
C VAL A 13 1.92 -8.74 31.34
N TRP A 14 2.86 -8.81 32.27
CA TRP A 14 3.97 -7.88 32.34
C TRP A 14 5.28 -8.64 32.17
N LEU A 15 5.98 -8.34 31.08
CA LEU A 15 7.27 -8.89 30.77
C LEU A 15 8.34 -7.83 31.04
N LYS A 16 8.94 -7.91 32.23
CA LYS A 16 9.97 -6.96 32.69
C LYS A 16 11.18 -6.96 31.76
N GLN A 17 11.68 -8.14 31.41
CA GLN A 17 12.70 -8.34 30.38
C GLN A 17 12.39 -9.64 29.65
N GLY A 18 12.51 -9.62 28.33
CA GLY A 18 12.35 -10.82 27.51
C GLY A 18 13.01 -10.62 26.15
N GLY A 19 13.11 -11.70 25.40
CA GLY A 19 13.63 -11.63 24.05
C GLY A 19 13.50 -12.94 23.30
N ALA A 20 13.74 -12.85 22.00
CA ALA A 20 13.79 -13.97 21.08
C ALA A 20 14.99 -13.77 20.15
N SER A 21 15.56 -14.88 19.70
CA SER A 21 16.62 -14.87 18.68
C SER A 21 16.33 -15.90 17.62
N TRP A 22 16.60 -15.58 16.36
CA TRP A 22 16.43 -16.51 15.25
C TRP A 22 17.52 -16.32 14.20
N LEU A 23 17.83 -17.40 13.51
CA LEU A 23 18.81 -17.39 12.43
C LEU A 23 18.23 -16.71 11.19
N GLY A 24 18.88 -15.63 10.73
CA GLY A 24 18.65 -14.99 9.45
C GLY A 24 19.54 -15.55 8.34
N GLU A 25 19.61 -14.86 7.20
CA GLU A 25 20.43 -15.29 6.05
C GLU A 25 21.93 -15.16 6.30
N LYS A 26 22.36 -14.11 7.03
CA LYS A 26 23.77 -13.79 7.25
C LYS A 26 24.16 -13.68 8.72
N GLU A 27 23.19 -13.42 9.59
CA GLU A 27 23.40 -13.16 11.01
C GLU A 27 22.22 -13.68 11.84
N THR A 28 22.41 -13.77 13.16
CA THR A 28 21.33 -14.07 14.09
C THR A 28 20.65 -12.76 14.47
N HIS A 29 19.34 -12.68 14.23
CA HIS A 29 18.54 -11.54 14.65
C HIS A 29 18.11 -11.72 16.10
N THR A 30 17.99 -10.61 16.81
CA THR A 30 17.57 -10.57 18.21
C THR A 30 16.46 -9.54 18.38
N LEU A 31 15.41 -9.93 19.09
CA LEU A 31 14.39 -9.04 19.60
C LEU A 31 14.49 -9.07 21.11
N SER A 32 14.51 -7.91 21.75
CA SER A 32 14.36 -7.78 23.19
C SER A 32 13.22 -6.82 23.49
N VAL A 33 12.64 -7.01 24.66
CA VAL A 33 11.60 -6.14 25.21
C VAL A 33 11.96 -5.76 26.63
N ASP A 34 11.68 -4.51 26.97
CA ASP A 34 11.88 -3.96 28.31
C ASP A 34 10.56 -3.38 28.82
N ASN A 35 10.04 -3.98 29.89
CA ASN A 35 8.77 -3.61 30.52
C ASN A 35 7.58 -3.59 29.55
N LEU A 36 7.46 -4.61 28.71
CA LEU A 36 6.30 -4.78 27.83
C LEU A 36 5.09 -5.23 28.65
N THR A 37 3.96 -4.56 28.47
CA THR A 37 2.67 -4.94 29.04
C THR A 37 1.74 -5.40 27.94
N ALA A 38 1.00 -6.48 28.20
CA ALA A 38 -0.08 -6.92 27.34
C ALA A 38 -1.34 -7.17 28.16
N HIS A 39 -2.49 -6.80 27.60
CA HIS A 39 -3.80 -6.99 28.20
C HIS A 39 -4.58 -8.00 27.38
N ILE A 40 -5.06 -9.03 28.04
CA ILE A 40 -5.94 -10.04 27.46
C ILE A 40 -7.32 -9.82 28.03
N THR A 41 -8.32 -9.61 27.19
CA THR A 41 -9.70 -9.39 27.62
C THR A 41 -10.65 -10.24 26.81
N ARG A 42 -11.58 -10.91 27.49
CA ARG A 42 -12.67 -11.63 26.85
C ARG A 42 -13.75 -10.62 26.44
N GLU A 43 -14.02 -10.52 25.15
CA GLU A 43 -15.07 -9.69 24.57
C GLU A 43 -16.21 -10.59 24.10
N ASN A 44 -16.97 -11.19 25.02
CA ASN A 44 -17.94 -12.26 24.73
C ASN A 44 -18.76 -12.04 23.44
N PRO A 45 -18.70 -12.95 22.45
CA PRO A 45 -18.03 -14.27 22.45
C PRO A 45 -16.53 -14.33 22.04
N GLY A 46 -15.83 -13.20 21.87
CA GLY A 46 -14.44 -13.12 21.40
C GLY A 46 -13.35 -12.90 22.46
N TRP A 47 -12.13 -12.75 21.95
CA TRP A 47 -10.92 -12.44 22.71
C TRP A 47 -10.17 -11.27 22.07
N GLN A 48 -9.64 -10.39 22.91
CA GLN A 48 -8.76 -9.31 22.53
C GLN A 48 -7.43 -9.42 23.27
N PHE A 49 -6.35 -9.18 22.54
CA PHE A 49 -4.98 -9.08 23.01
C PHE A 49 -4.46 -7.69 22.62
N SER A 50 -4.04 -6.88 23.59
CA SER A 50 -3.57 -5.51 23.35
C SER A 50 -2.21 -5.26 23.99
N ILE A 51 -1.26 -4.77 23.20
CA ILE A 51 0.03 -4.23 23.62
C ILE A 51 -0.06 -2.71 23.38
N PRO A 52 -0.27 -1.89 24.42
CA PRO A 52 -0.42 -0.44 24.26
C PRO A 52 0.90 0.27 23.95
N ASP A 53 2.04 -0.34 24.30
CA ASP A 53 3.39 0.16 24.02
C ASP A 53 4.32 -1.01 23.72
N THR A 54 4.76 -1.13 22.48
CA THR A 54 5.55 -2.28 22.01
C THR A 54 6.91 -2.38 22.70
N ARG A 55 7.58 -1.28 23.07
CA ARG A 55 8.90 -1.25 23.75
C ARG A 55 9.89 -2.33 23.26
N ILE A 56 9.95 -2.52 21.94
CA ILE A 56 10.80 -3.52 21.29
C ILE A 56 12.15 -2.89 20.95
N THR A 57 13.21 -3.66 21.12
CA THR A 57 14.53 -3.40 20.55
C THR A 57 14.86 -4.54 19.59
N MET A 58 15.19 -4.22 18.34
CA MET A 58 15.56 -5.18 17.31
C MET A 58 17.03 -4.98 16.96
N ASP A 59 17.84 -6.04 17.02
CA ASP A 59 19.27 -6.02 16.68
C ASP A 59 20.04 -4.87 17.37
N GLY A 60 19.72 -4.66 18.65
CA GLY A 60 20.32 -3.60 19.48
C GLY A 60 19.79 -2.18 19.21
N LYS A 61 18.85 -2.01 18.27
CA LYS A 61 18.23 -0.71 17.95
C LYS A 61 16.81 -0.63 18.51
N PRO A 62 16.51 0.36 19.37
CA PRO A 62 15.15 0.60 19.83
C PRO A 62 14.22 0.85 18.64
N TRP A 63 13.10 0.14 18.58
CA TRP A 63 12.05 0.34 17.60
C TRP A 63 11.03 1.36 18.16
N PRO A 64 10.42 2.22 17.33
CA PRO A 64 9.46 3.20 17.82
C PRO A 64 8.31 2.56 18.62
N SER A 65 7.96 3.19 19.74
CA SER A 65 6.84 2.76 20.58
C SER A 65 5.53 2.87 19.82
N GLY A 66 4.94 1.74 19.46
CA GLY A 66 3.63 1.64 18.84
C GLY A 66 2.64 0.90 19.71
N ALA A 67 1.41 0.80 19.24
CA ALA A 67 0.41 -0.08 19.83
C ALA A 67 0.05 -1.20 18.85
N LEU A 68 -0.27 -2.38 19.38
CA LEU A 68 -0.78 -3.51 18.62
C LEU A 68 -1.97 -4.12 19.37
N THR A 69 -3.11 -4.22 18.70
CA THR A 69 -4.27 -4.94 19.21
C THR A 69 -4.71 -5.98 18.20
N LEU A 70 -4.87 -7.21 18.66
CA LEU A 70 -5.42 -8.34 17.92
C LEU A 70 -6.71 -8.75 18.61
N ALA A 71 -7.81 -8.84 17.87
CA ALA A 71 -9.05 -9.39 18.40
C ALA A 71 -9.60 -10.47 17.47
N TRP A 72 -10.02 -11.57 18.05
CA TRP A 72 -10.76 -12.62 17.36
C TRP A 72 -12.21 -12.60 17.84
N ILE A 73 -13.13 -12.46 16.89
CA ILE A 73 -14.56 -12.48 17.14
C ILE A 73 -15.09 -13.76 16.48
N PRO A 74 -15.64 -14.72 17.23
CA PRO A 74 -16.13 -15.94 16.63
C PRO A 74 -17.36 -15.69 15.77
N GLU A 75 -17.69 -16.72 15.01
CA GLU A 75 -18.91 -16.80 14.21
C GLU A 75 -20.14 -16.45 15.07
N GLN A 76 -21.02 -15.63 14.50
CA GLN A 76 -22.25 -15.21 15.15
C GLN A 76 -23.47 -15.65 14.33
N ASP A 77 -24.48 -16.17 15.02
CA ASP A 77 -25.79 -16.41 14.43
C ASP A 77 -26.47 -15.05 14.16
N VAL A 78 -26.61 -14.70 12.88
CA VAL A 78 -27.31 -13.49 12.43
C VAL A 78 -28.66 -13.88 11.84
N ARG A 79 -29.72 -13.12 12.18
CA ARG A 79 -31.02 -13.25 11.52
C ARG A 79 -30.91 -12.79 10.06
N GLY A 80 -30.85 -13.71 9.11
CA GLY A 80 -30.76 -13.43 7.66
C GLY A 80 -30.62 -14.72 6.83
N LYS A 81 -30.80 -14.64 5.50
CA LYS A 81 -30.81 -15.81 4.59
C LYS A 81 -29.55 -16.69 4.66
N ASP A 82 -28.41 -16.12 5.02
CA ASP A 82 -27.12 -16.83 5.12
C ASP A 82 -26.75 -17.29 6.55
N ASN A 83 -27.66 -17.08 7.52
CA ASN A 83 -27.69 -17.61 8.90
C ASN A 83 -26.43 -17.57 9.79
N LYS A 84 -25.27 -17.15 9.29
CA LYS A 84 -23.99 -17.14 10.00
C LYS A 84 -23.12 -15.99 9.48
N ARG A 85 -22.62 -15.17 10.39
CA ARG A 85 -21.55 -14.21 10.10
C ARG A 85 -20.23 -14.89 10.43
N SER A 86 -19.36 -15.03 9.43
CA SER A 86 -17.98 -15.53 9.60
C SER A 86 -17.32 -14.94 10.83
N ASP A 87 -16.52 -15.75 11.50
CA ASP A 87 -15.54 -15.27 12.46
C ASP A 87 -14.61 -14.23 11.81
N GLU A 88 -14.20 -13.25 12.61
CA GLU A 88 -13.52 -12.04 12.17
C GLU A 88 -12.26 -11.83 13.00
N LEU A 89 -11.12 -11.75 12.32
CA LEU A 89 -9.85 -11.32 12.90
C LEU A 89 -9.70 -9.82 12.70
N ARG A 90 -9.57 -9.07 13.79
CA ARG A 90 -9.28 -7.64 13.79
C ARG A 90 -7.85 -7.39 14.18
N ILE A 91 -7.15 -6.62 13.36
CA ILE A 91 -5.79 -6.16 13.62
C ILE A 91 -5.85 -4.65 13.70
N ARG A 92 -5.27 -4.07 14.75
CA ARG A 92 -5.04 -2.64 14.90
C ARG A 92 -3.58 -2.44 15.23
N ALA A 93 -2.90 -1.55 14.51
CA ALA A 93 -1.54 -1.17 14.83
C ALA A 93 -1.34 0.32 14.60
N SER A 94 -0.41 0.91 15.33
CA SER A 94 -0.05 2.32 15.16
C SER A 94 1.46 2.51 15.32
N ASN A 95 1.96 3.59 14.69
CA ASN A 95 3.35 4.01 14.79
C ASN A 95 4.36 2.90 14.41
N LEU A 96 4.07 2.15 13.35
CA LEU A 96 4.96 1.10 12.86
C LEU A 96 6.00 1.71 11.91
N GLU A 97 7.27 1.65 12.29
CA GLU A 97 8.38 2.02 11.40
C GLU A 97 8.82 0.78 10.63
N LEU A 98 8.82 0.87 9.30
CA LEU A 98 9.22 -0.26 8.44
C LEU A 98 10.74 -0.43 8.43
N ALA A 99 11.47 0.68 8.60
CA ALA A 99 12.90 0.64 8.84
C ALA A 99 13.20 -0.05 10.18
N GLY A 100 13.94 -1.16 10.14
CA GLY A 100 14.25 -1.97 11.33
C GLY A 100 13.46 -3.28 11.42
N LEU A 101 12.46 -3.50 10.56
CA LEU A 101 11.79 -4.81 10.44
C LEU A 101 12.56 -5.81 9.53
N GLU A 102 13.75 -5.44 9.04
CA GLU A 102 14.59 -6.38 8.29
C GLU A 102 14.91 -7.65 9.10
N GLY A 103 15.06 -7.53 10.42
CA GLY A 103 15.32 -8.68 11.29
C GLY A 103 14.19 -9.71 11.27
N VAL A 104 12.93 -9.30 11.10
CA VAL A 104 11.78 -10.23 11.04
C VAL A 104 11.52 -10.79 9.64
N ARG A 105 12.20 -10.28 8.61
CA ARG A 105 12.05 -10.73 7.22
C ARG A 105 12.18 -12.26 7.04
N PRO A 106 13.14 -12.97 7.67
CA PRO A 106 13.23 -14.42 7.55
C PRO A 106 12.00 -15.15 8.10
N LEU A 107 11.32 -14.58 9.11
CA LEU A 107 10.09 -15.14 9.66
C LEU A 107 8.94 -14.94 8.67
N VAL A 108 8.82 -13.74 8.09
CA VAL A 108 7.82 -13.45 7.05
C VAL A 108 7.99 -14.37 5.85
N ALA A 109 9.22 -14.58 5.37
CA ALA A 109 9.51 -15.46 4.24
C ALA A 109 9.17 -16.94 4.52
N LYS A 110 9.33 -17.40 5.77
CA LYS A 110 8.92 -18.75 6.18
C LYS A 110 7.40 -18.91 6.24
N LEU A 111 6.68 -17.86 6.68
CA LEU A 111 5.22 -17.86 6.76
C LEU A 111 4.57 -17.72 5.38
N SER A 112 5.13 -16.86 4.53
CA SER A 112 4.68 -16.62 3.17
C SER A 112 5.87 -16.27 2.28
N PRO A 113 6.38 -17.23 1.49
CA PRO A 113 7.50 -17.00 0.57
C PRO A 113 7.23 -15.84 -0.40
N ALA A 114 5.98 -15.72 -0.88
CA ALA A 114 5.58 -14.64 -1.78
C ALA A 114 5.73 -13.26 -1.13
N LEU A 115 5.33 -13.10 0.14
CA LEU A 115 5.54 -11.84 0.86
C LEU A 115 7.01 -11.58 1.15
N GLY A 116 7.78 -12.63 1.44
CA GLY A 116 9.23 -12.54 1.59
C GLY A 116 9.93 -12.03 0.32
N ASP A 117 9.51 -12.51 -0.86
CA ASP A 117 10.04 -12.09 -2.16
C ASP A 117 9.69 -10.63 -2.48
N VAL A 118 8.44 -10.23 -2.20
CA VAL A 118 8.01 -8.83 -2.33
C VAL A 118 8.86 -7.94 -1.43
N TRP A 119 8.93 -8.24 -0.13
CA TRP A 119 9.70 -7.45 0.83
C TRP A 119 11.17 -7.32 0.42
N ARG A 120 11.81 -8.43 0.03
CA ARG A 120 13.22 -8.43 -0.39
C ARG A 120 13.45 -7.55 -1.63
N SER A 121 12.48 -7.51 -2.54
CA SER A 121 12.57 -6.74 -3.78
C SER A 121 12.28 -5.25 -3.54
N THR A 122 11.21 -4.95 -2.79
CA THR A 122 10.75 -3.58 -2.57
C THR A 122 11.51 -2.86 -1.47
N GLN A 123 12.05 -3.57 -0.48
CA GLN A 123 12.78 -3.01 0.67
C GLN A 123 12.05 -1.78 1.26
N PRO A 124 10.79 -1.97 1.71
CA PRO A 124 9.94 -0.86 2.08
C PRO A 124 10.50 -0.16 3.32
N SER A 125 10.39 1.17 3.36
CA SER A 125 10.78 2.01 4.48
C SER A 125 9.74 3.09 4.72
N GLY A 126 9.91 3.87 5.79
CA GLY A 126 8.95 4.87 6.25
C GLY A 126 7.99 4.33 7.30
N LYS A 127 6.89 5.04 7.50
CA LYS A 127 6.06 4.87 8.69
C LYS A 127 4.60 4.60 8.37
N ILE A 128 4.04 3.56 8.98
CA ILE A 128 2.60 3.33 9.04
C ILE A 128 2.09 3.96 10.34
N ASN A 129 1.35 5.05 10.21
CA ASN A 129 0.81 5.80 11.35
C ASN A 129 -0.34 5.02 12.01
N THR A 130 -1.25 4.51 11.18
CA THR A 130 -2.40 3.72 11.61
C THR A 130 -2.62 2.57 10.62
N LEU A 131 -2.91 1.39 11.15
CA LEU A 131 -3.37 0.24 10.40
C LEU A 131 -4.56 -0.37 11.14
N ALA A 132 -5.65 -0.58 10.44
CA ALA A 132 -6.81 -1.32 10.89
C ALA A 132 -7.22 -2.29 9.80
N LEU A 133 -7.29 -3.57 10.14
CA LEU A 133 -7.77 -4.64 9.25
C LEU A 133 -8.88 -5.40 9.98
N ASP A 134 -9.98 -5.65 9.28
CA ASP A 134 -11.02 -6.59 9.71
C ASP A 134 -11.13 -7.68 8.64
N ILE A 135 -10.74 -8.89 8.98
CA ILE A 135 -10.62 -10.02 8.06
C ILE A 135 -11.66 -11.07 8.45
N PRO A 136 -12.75 -11.22 7.68
CA PRO A 136 -13.65 -12.36 7.81
C PRO A 136 -12.89 -13.63 7.36
N LEU A 137 -12.69 -14.59 8.25
CA LEU A 137 -11.81 -15.74 7.98
C LEU A 137 -12.37 -16.70 6.91
N GLN A 138 -13.68 -16.72 6.73
CA GLN A 138 -14.36 -17.51 5.69
C GLN A 138 -14.55 -16.73 4.38
N ALA A 139 -14.29 -15.42 4.37
CA ALA A 139 -14.47 -14.52 3.22
C ALA A 139 -13.40 -13.42 3.22
N ALA A 140 -12.14 -13.83 3.05
CA ALA A 140 -10.99 -12.92 3.10
C ALA A 140 -11.03 -11.84 2.00
N ASP A 141 -11.73 -12.11 0.90
CA ASP A 141 -12.07 -11.17 -0.19
C ASP A 141 -13.04 -10.05 0.26
N LYS A 142 -13.63 -10.16 1.46
CA LYS A 142 -14.45 -9.13 2.10
C LYS A 142 -13.69 -8.34 3.17
N THR A 143 -12.36 -8.48 3.23
CA THR A 143 -11.51 -7.77 4.19
C THR A 143 -11.73 -6.26 4.09
N ARG A 144 -11.91 -5.62 5.24
CA ARG A 144 -12.00 -4.17 5.37
C ARG A 144 -10.70 -3.63 5.93
N PHE A 145 -10.31 -2.45 5.47
CA PHE A 145 -9.08 -1.81 5.89
C PHE A 145 -9.27 -0.31 6.10
N GLN A 146 -8.45 0.23 7.01
CA GLN A 146 -8.18 1.64 7.13
C GLN A 146 -6.70 1.81 7.49
N ALA A 147 -5.98 2.61 6.73
CA ALA A 147 -4.57 2.85 6.97
C ALA A 147 -4.19 4.29 6.67
N SER A 148 -3.15 4.77 7.34
CA SER A 148 -2.47 6.01 7.01
C SER A 148 -0.98 5.84 7.20
N TRP A 149 -0.20 6.49 6.35
CA TRP A 149 1.26 6.38 6.35
C TRP A 149 1.91 7.71 6.00
N SER A 150 3.18 7.80 6.34
CA SER A 150 4.03 8.94 6.06
C SER A 150 5.36 8.46 5.54
N ASP A 151 5.82 9.14 4.50
CA ASP A 151 7.17 9.02 3.97
C ASP A 151 7.55 7.58 3.58
N LEU A 152 6.60 6.84 2.99
CA LEU A 152 6.90 5.51 2.49
C LEU A 152 7.81 5.61 1.28
N ALA A 153 8.76 4.68 1.22
CA ALA A 153 9.61 4.49 0.06
C ALA A 153 9.80 3.01 -0.23
N TRP A 154 9.88 2.66 -1.51
CA TRP A 154 10.14 1.30 -1.97
C TRP A 154 10.82 1.30 -3.33
N LYS A 155 11.59 0.25 -3.58
CA LYS A 155 12.18 -0.07 -4.88
C LYS A 155 11.15 -0.71 -5.79
N GLN A 156 11.34 -0.53 -7.10
CA GLN A 156 10.48 -1.12 -8.11
C GLN A 156 10.39 -2.64 -7.94
N TRP A 157 9.17 -3.16 -8.11
CA TRP A 157 8.91 -4.59 -8.15
C TRP A 157 8.00 -4.94 -9.32
N LYS A 158 8.56 -5.62 -10.32
CA LYS A 158 7.87 -5.93 -11.58
C LYS A 158 7.32 -4.63 -12.21
N LEU A 159 6.00 -4.55 -12.40
CA LEU A 159 5.27 -3.40 -12.94
C LEU A 159 4.81 -2.39 -11.86
N LEU A 160 5.18 -2.59 -10.60
CA LEU A 160 4.98 -1.57 -9.57
C LEU A 160 6.20 -0.65 -9.57
N PRO A 161 6.08 0.62 -10.00
CA PRO A 161 7.19 1.57 -9.97
C PRO A 161 7.72 1.72 -8.54
N GLY A 162 9.01 2.00 -8.39
CA GLY A 162 9.52 2.44 -7.09
C GLY A 162 9.01 3.83 -6.77
N ALA A 163 8.96 4.19 -5.50
CA ALA A 163 8.54 5.51 -5.07
C ALA A 163 9.30 5.94 -3.81
N GLU A 164 9.34 7.25 -3.61
CA GLU A 164 9.92 7.91 -2.45
C GLU A 164 8.94 8.95 -1.92
N HIS A 165 9.04 9.29 -0.63
CA HIS A 165 8.22 10.32 0.01
C HIS A 165 6.71 10.15 -0.17
N PHE A 166 6.26 8.91 -0.32
CA PHE A 166 4.86 8.59 -0.58
C PHE A 166 4.07 8.61 0.73
N SER A 167 3.12 9.52 0.84
CA SER A 167 2.27 9.70 2.02
C SER A 167 0.81 9.66 1.65
N GLY A 168 -0.05 9.14 2.52
CA GLY A 168 -1.43 8.94 2.13
C GLY A 168 -2.31 8.24 3.15
N THR A 169 -3.55 8.01 2.71
CA THR A 169 -4.55 7.23 3.45
C THR A 169 -5.21 6.22 2.54
N LEU A 170 -5.63 5.10 3.12
CA LEU A 170 -6.36 4.04 2.45
C LEU A 170 -7.56 3.67 3.32
N SER A 171 -8.76 3.56 2.73
CA SER A 171 -9.95 3.14 3.45
C SER A 171 -10.92 2.38 2.56
N GLY A 172 -11.62 1.41 3.11
CA GLY A 172 -12.66 0.66 2.40
C GLY A 172 -12.53 -0.85 2.63
N SER A 173 -12.72 -1.62 1.57
CA SER A 173 -12.58 -3.06 1.50
C SER A 173 -11.87 -3.47 0.21
N VAL A 174 -11.55 -4.76 0.10
CA VAL A 174 -11.01 -5.34 -1.13
C VAL A 174 -11.92 -5.03 -2.34
N GLU A 175 -13.24 -4.99 -2.13
CA GLU A 175 -14.23 -4.72 -3.18
C GLU A 175 -14.40 -3.24 -3.51
N ASN A 176 -14.24 -2.33 -2.55
CA ASN A 176 -14.35 -0.90 -2.81
C ASN A 176 -13.43 -0.12 -1.90
N GLY A 177 -12.62 0.76 -2.47
CA GLY A 177 -11.64 1.49 -1.69
C GLY A 177 -11.40 2.89 -2.19
N LEU A 178 -10.85 3.70 -1.29
CA LEU A 178 -10.40 5.05 -1.53
C LEU A 178 -8.95 5.16 -1.04
N LEU A 179 -8.08 5.59 -1.94
CA LEU A 179 -6.69 5.92 -1.71
C LEU A 179 -6.51 7.41 -1.96
N THR A 180 -6.00 8.14 -0.97
CA THR A 180 -5.44 9.47 -1.20
C THR A 180 -3.94 9.38 -1.06
N ALA A 181 -3.23 9.91 -2.05
CA ALA A 181 -1.79 9.84 -2.11
C ALA A 181 -1.21 11.23 -2.38
N SER A 182 -0.03 11.47 -1.81
CA SER A 182 0.77 12.66 -2.05
C SER A 182 2.25 12.31 -2.03
N MET A 183 3.04 13.05 -2.78
CA MET A 183 4.50 12.96 -2.78
C MET A 183 5.10 14.35 -3.02
N LYS A 184 6.25 14.59 -2.39
CA LYS A 184 7.01 15.84 -2.56
C LYS A 184 8.47 15.50 -2.77
N GLN A 185 9.09 16.15 -3.75
CA GLN A 185 10.51 15.98 -4.08
C GLN A 185 10.92 14.50 -4.21
N ALA A 186 10.10 13.71 -4.90
CA ALA A 186 10.24 12.27 -5.01
C ALA A 186 10.87 11.85 -6.33
N LYS A 187 11.58 10.73 -6.32
CA LYS A 187 11.93 9.99 -7.53
C LYS A 187 11.08 8.73 -7.63
N MET A 188 10.54 8.51 -8.83
CA MET A 188 9.73 7.33 -9.14
C MET A 188 10.41 6.54 -10.25
N PRO A 189 11.36 5.62 -9.92
CA PRO A 189 11.96 4.75 -10.92
C PRO A 189 10.92 3.77 -11.45
N TYR A 190 10.80 3.70 -12.77
CA TYR A 190 10.01 2.69 -13.46
C TYR A 190 10.83 2.14 -14.64
N GLU A 191 11.93 1.50 -14.29
CA GLU A 191 12.81 0.76 -15.18
C GLU A 191 11.99 -0.18 -16.07
N THR A 192 12.42 -0.36 -17.31
CA THR A 192 11.71 -1.06 -18.40
C THR A 192 10.53 -0.31 -19.01
N VAL A 193 9.97 0.70 -18.33
CA VAL A 193 8.92 1.57 -18.90
C VAL A 193 9.52 2.88 -19.36
N PHE A 194 10.23 3.60 -18.49
CA PHE A 194 10.84 4.89 -18.82
C PHE A 194 12.36 4.83 -18.85
N ARG A 195 12.99 5.67 -19.68
CA ARG A 195 14.45 5.79 -19.78
C ARG A 195 15.11 6.45 -18.58
N ALA A 196 14.33 7.20 -17.80
CA ALA A 196 14.78 7.87 -16.59
C ALA A 196 13.70 7.78 -15.51
N PRO A 197 14.07 7.86 -14.22
CA PRO A 197 13.11 8.01 -13.14
C PRO A 197 12.26 9.27 -13.34
N LEU A 198 10.98 9.20 -12.98
CA LEU A 198 10.14 10.39 -12.95
C LEU A 198 10.55 11.24 -11.74
N GLU A 199 11.00 12.46 -12.01
CA GLU A 199 11.44 13.43 -10.99
C GLU A 199 10.22 14.29 -10.61
N ILE A 200 9.53 13.93 -9.52
CA ILE A 200 8.29 14.58 -9.07
C ILE A 200 8.61 15.66 -8.04
N ALA A 201 8.29 16.92 -8.35
CA ALA A 201 8.43 18.03 -7.41
C ALA A 201 7.28 18.03 -6.39
N ASP A 202 6.06 17.87 -6.86
CA ASP A 202 4.84 17.80 -6.06
C ASP A 202 3.81 16.94 -6.81
N GLY A 203 3.11 16.07 -6.10
CA GLY A 203 2.12 15.19 -6.70
C GLY A 203 1.03 14.85 -5.70
N GLN A 204 -0.22 14.83 -6.18
CA GLN A 204 -1.38 14.38 -5.42
C GLN A 204 -2.33 13.61 -6.32
N ALA A 205 -3.02 12.63 -5.74
CA ALA A 205 -4.06 11.87 -6.43
C ALA A 205 -5.08 11.31 -5.44
N THR A 206 -6.32 11.20 -5.90
CA THR A 206 -7.37 10.40 -5.26
C THR A 206 -7.72 9.25 -6.19
N ILE A 207 -7.47 8.02 -5.77
CA ILE A 207 -7.83 6.82 -6.52
C ILE A 207 -8.95 6.11 -5.79
N SER A 208 -10.02 5.74 -6.50
CA SER A 208 -11.06 4.89 -5.96
C SER A 208 -11.32 3.72 -6.87
N TRP A 209 -11.67 2.57 -6.30
CA TRP A 209 -12.06 1.41 -7.09
C TRP A 209 -13.34 0.78 -6.58
N LEU A 210 -13.98 0.02 -7.48
CA LEU A 210 -15.12 -0.83 -7.20
C LEU A 210 -14.93 -2.14 -7.99
N ASN A 211 -15.01 -3.27 -7.31
CA ASN A 211 -14.94 -4.61 -7.87
C ASN A 211 -16.13 -5.40 -7.37
N ASN A 212 -17.02 -5.81 -8.27
CA ASN A 212 -18.21 -6.59 -7.95
C ASN A 212 -18.62 -7.45 -9.15
N ASP A 213 -19.77 -8.12 -9.05
CA ASP A 213 -20.29 -9.03 -10.08
C ASP A 213 -20.49 -8.37 -11.46
N LYS A 214 -20.57 -7.03 -11.54
CA LYS A 214 -20.68 -6.29 -12.81
C LYS A 214 -19.32 -6.05 -13.49
N GLY A 215 -18.24 -6.17 -12.74
CA GLY A 215 -16.87 -5.94 -13.19
C GLY A 215 -16.08 -5.02 -12.28
N PHE A 216 -14.94 -4.57 -12.79
CA PHE A 216 -13.99 -3.71 -12.11
C PHE A 216 -14.06 -2.27 -12.65
N GLN A 217 -14.02 -1.30 -11.75
CA GLN A 217 -13.94 0.12 -12.05
C GLN A 217 -12.81 0.73 -11.23
N LEU A 218 -12.01 1.58 -11.86
CA LEU A 218 -10.94 2.35 -11.25
C LEU A 218 -11.05 3.81 -11.71
N ASP A 219 -11.27 4.72 -10.77
CA ASP A 219 -11.30 6.16 -11.02
C ASP A 219 -10.07 6.81 -10.40
N GLY A 220 -9.40 7.66 -11.18
CA GLY A 220 -8.43 8.62 -10.68
C GLY A 220 -9.00 10.02 -10.76
N ARG A 221 -9.02 10.73 -9.64
CA ARG A 221 -9.54 12.09 -9.50
C ARG A 221 -8.54 13.02 -8.83
N ASN A 222 -8.68 14.31 -9.09
CA ASN A 222 -7.85 15.36 -8.47
C ASN A 222 -6.35 15.07 -8.66
N ILE A 223 -5.99 14.47 -9.80
CA ILE A 223 -4.61 14.16 -10.09
C ILE A 223 -3.96 15.47 -10.50
N ASP A 224 -2.94 15.86 -9.76
CA ASP A 224 -2.12 17.04 -10.03
C ASP A 224 -0.67 16.63 -9.75
N VAL A 225 0.14 16.58 -10.81
CA VAL A 225 1.52 16.11 -10.74
C VAL A 225 2.41 17.10 -11.47
N LYS A 226 3.28 17.76 -10.71
CA LYS A 226 4.37 18.57 -11.22
C LYS A 226 5.65 17.76 -11.19
N ALA A 227 6.11 17.36 -12.35
CA ALA A 227 7.38 16.67 -12.55
C ALA A 227 8.36 17.57 -13.34
N LYS A 228 9.56 17.07 -13.57
CA LYS A 228 10.59 17.79 -14.33
C LYS A 228 10.13 18.14 -15.74
N ALA A 229 9.98 19.43 -15.99
CA ALA A 229 9.52 19.99 -17.25
C ALA A 229 8.11 19.57 -17.70
N VAL A 230 7.29 19.01 -16.82
CA VAL A 230 5.89 18.72 -17.13
C VAL A 230 5.00 18.91 -15.91
N HIS A 231 3.85 19.54 -16.12
CA HIS A 231 2.75 19.61 -15.17
C HIS A 231 1.52 18.97 -15.78
N ALA A 232 1.01 17.92 -15.17
CA ALA A 232 -0.21 17.24 -15.61
C ALA A 232 -1.30 17.34 -14.55
N ARG A 233 -2.50 17.71 -14.97
CA ARG A 233 -3.70 17.78 -14.13
C ARG A 233 -4.88 17.13 -14.83
N GLY A 234 -5.59 16.24 -14.16
CA GLY A 234 -6.73 15.60 -14.79
C GLY A 234 -7.33 14.45 -14.01
N ASP A 235 -8.21 13.74 -14.69
CA ASP A 235 -8.94 12.60 -14.17
C ASP A 235 -8.90 11.46 -15.18
N PHE A 236 -9.05 10.24 -14.69
CA PHE A 236 -9.27 9.07 -15.55
C PHE A 236 -10.34 8.16 -14.96
N ARG A 237 -10.94 7.36 -15.84
CA ARG A 237 -11.81 6.25 -15.46
C ARG A 237 -11.49 5.05 -16.33
N TYR A 238 -11.19 3.94 -15.68
CA TYR A 238 -11.06 2.64 -16.30
C TYR A 238 -12.23 1.75 -15.86
N LEU A 239 -12.82 1.05 -16.83
CA LEU A 239 -13.89 0.09 -16.66
C LEU A 239 -13.47 -1.23 -17.31
N GLN A 240 -13.61 -2.32 -16.58
CA GLN A 240 -13.49 -3.69 -17.07
C GLN A 240 -14.77 -4.43 -16.68
N PRO A 241 -15.83 -4.34 -17.50
CA PRO A 241 -17.06 -5.09 -17.28
C PRO A 241 -16.80 -6.60 -17.33
N ALA A 242 -17.65 -7.38 -16.67
CA ALA A 242 -17.49 -8.85 -16.60
C ALA A 242 -17.66 -9.54 -17.97
N ASN A 243 -18.48 -8.97 -18.86
CA ASN A 243 -18.86 -9.58 -20.15
C ASN A 243 -18.83 -8.56 -21.31
N ASP A 244 -17.96 -7.55 -21.23
CA ASP A 244 -17.83 -6.52 -22.28
C ASP A 244 -16.37 -6.06 -22.40
N GLU A 245 -16.06 -5.31 -23.45
CA GLU A 245 -14.72 -4.77 -23.66
C GLU A 245 -14.33 -3.73 -22.59
N PRO A 246 -13.04 -3.65 -22.22
CA PRO A 246 -12.58 -2.60 -21.33
C PRO A 246 -12.72 -1.23 -21.99
N TRP A 247 -12.94 -0.22 -21.15
CA TRP A 247 -12.99 1.17 -21.57
C TRP A 247 -12.14 2.03 -20.65
N LEU A 248 -11.34 2.91 -21.25
CA LEU A 248 -10.55 3.90 -20.56
C LEU A 248 -10.93 5.29 -21.09
N GLY A 249 -11.24 6.19 -20.17
CA GLY A 249 -11.41 7.61 -20.41
C GLY A 249 -10.34 8.39 -19.66
N ILE A 250 -9.64 9.28 -20.35
CA ILE A 250 -8.68 10.22 -19.75
C ILE A 250 -9.04 11.62 -20.23
N LEU A 251 -9.11 12.56 -19.30
CA LEU A 251 -9.14 13.99 -19.59
C LEU A 251 -8.10 14.67 -18.72
N ALA A 252 -7.05 15.18 -19.36
CA ALA A 252 -5.97 15.86 -18.66
C ALA A 252 -5.49 17.11 -19.40
N GLY A 253 -5.19 18.16 -18.64
CA GLY A 253 -4.37 19.28 -19.08
C GLY A 253 -2.90 18.97 -18.79
N ILE A 254 -2.04 19.28 -19.75
CA ILE A 254 -0.60 19.10 -19.70
C ILE A 254 0.05 20.44 -20.03
N SER A 255 1.09 20.81 -19.30
CA SER A 255 1.92 21.96 -19.63
C SER A 255 3.39 21.59 -19.49
N THR A 256 4.24 22.15 -20.34
CA THR A 256 5.68 21.91 -20.36
C THR A 256 6.41 23.22 -20.62
N ASP A 257 7.45 23.48 -19.83
CA ASP A 257 8.36 24.62 -19.97
C ASP A 257 9.68 24.21 -20.67
N ASP A 258 9.89 22.91 -20.91
CA ASP A 258 11.03 22.39 -21.66
C ASP A 258 10.68 21.05 -22.34
N GLY A 259 10.17 21.14 -23.55
CA GLY A 259 9.84 20.01 -24.40
C GLY A 259 11.04 19.12 -24.74
N SER A 260 12.28 19.60 -24.61
CA SER A 260 13.48 18.76 -24.80
C SER A 260 13.58 17.66 -23.75
N GLN A 261 12.78 17.70 -22.66
CA GLN A 261 12.69 16.65 -21.65
C GLN A 261 11.65 15.57 -21.97
N ALA A 262 10.91 15.67 -23.09
CA ALA A 262 9.81 14.74 -23.41
C ALA A 262 10.24 13.26 -23.42
N TRP A 263 11.49 12.97 -23.80
CA TRP A 263 12.07 11.62 -23.81
C TRP A 263 11.99 10.88 -22.47
N ARG A 264 11.85 11.61 -21.35
CA ARG A 264 11.69 11.03 -20.01
C ARG A 264 10.34 10.35 -19.81
N TYR A 265 9.33 10.78 -20.57
CA TYR A 265 7.92 10.44 -20.37
C TYR A 265 7.38 9.49 -21.44
N PHE A 266 8.23 8.98 -22.34
CA PHE A 266 7.84 7.98 -23.34
C PHE A 266 7.94 6.57 -22.77
N PRO A 267 6.82 5.84 -22.63
CA PRO A 267 6.84 4.45 -22.19
C PRO A 267 7.39 3.55 -23.30
N GLU A 268 8.68 3.22 -23.24
CA GLU A 268 9.39 2.52 -24.32
C GLU A 268 8.85 1.10 -24.56
N ASN A 269 8.40 0.41 -23.52
CA ASN A 269 7.76 -0.90 -23.64
C ASN A 269 6.44 -0.88 -24.42
N LEU A 270 5.74 0.27 -24.45
CA LEU A 270 4.47 0.43 -25.16
C LEU A 270 4.66 1.05 -26.54
N MET A 271 5.61 1.98 -26.68
CA MET A 271 5.84 2.72 -27.94
C MET A 271 6.82 2.02 -28.88
N GLY A 272 7.69 1.16 -28.36
CA GLY A 272 8.79 0.56 -29.11
C GLY A 272 10.00 1.47 -29.23
N LYS A 273 11.20 0.86 -29.24
CA LYS A 273 12.49 1.56 -29.20
C LYS A 273 12.67 2.56 -30.35
N ASP A 274 12.33 2.18 -31.58
CA ASP A 274 12.55 3.01 -32.76
C ASP A 274 11.76 4.32 -32.72
N LEU A 275 10.49 4.26 -32.29
CA LEU A 275 9.64 5.44 -32.16
C LEU A 275 10.16 6.36 -31.05
N VAL A 276 10.57 5.78 -29.91
CA VAL A 276 11.15 6.57 -28.82
C VAL A 276 12.46 7.23 -29.24
N ASP A 277 13.35 6.53 -29.95
CA ASP A 277 14.60 7.09 -30.46
C ASP A 277 14.34 8.23 -31.46
N TYR A 278 13.40 8.04 -32.38
CA TYR A 278 12.99 9.09 -33.32
C TYR A 278 12.44 10.33 -32.61
N LEU A 279 11.48 10.18 -31.70
CA LEU A 279 10.85 11.30 -31.00
C LEU A 279 11.84 12.02 -30.07
N SER A 280 12.70 11.26 -29.38
CA SER A 280 13.74 11.83 -28.52
C SER A 280 14.78 12.62 -29.31
N GLY A 281 15.05 12.24 -30.57
CA GLY A 281 15.92 12.98 -31.47
C GLY A 281 15.22 14.14 -32.20
N ALA A 282 13.90 14.07 -32.42
CA ALA A 282 13.15 15.09 -33.15
C ALA A 282 12.73 16.26 -32.24
N ILE A 283 12.36 16.00 -30.98
CA ILE A 283 11.91 17.01 -30.03
C ILE A 283 13.12 17.62 -29.33
N GLN A 284 13.63 18.72 -29.90
CA GLN A 284 14.83 19.41 -29.41
C GLN A 284 14.54 20.50 -28.36
N GLY A 285 13.27 20.86 -28.16
CA GLY A 285 12.85 21.94 -27.28
C GLY A 285 11.43 22.40 -27.58
N GLY A 286 10.92 23.34 -26.79
CA GLY A 286 9.59 23.93 -26.96
C GLY A 286 8.87 24.08 -25.64
N GLU A 287 7.81 24.88 -25.65
CA GLU A 287 6.94 25.09 -24.50
C GLU A 287 5.50 24.81 -24.94
N ALA A 288 4.66 24.32 -24.04
CA ALA A 288 3.24 24.21 -24.27
C ALA A 288 2.48 24.54 -23.00
N ASP A 289 1.54 25.46 -23.12
CA ASP A 289 0.60 25.81 -22.06
C ASP A 289 -0.76 25.16 -22.33
N ASN A 290 -1.29 24.45 -21.34
CA ASN A 290 -2.63 23.86 -21.36
C ASN A 290 -2.94 22.97 -22.58
N ALA A 291 -1.99 22.14 -23.01
CA ALA A 291 -2.28 21.07 -23.96
C ALA A 291 -3.31 20.09 -23.35
N THR A 292 -4.32 19.70 -24.11
CA THR A 292 -5.36 18.78 -23.62
C THR A 292 -5.15 17.39 -24.16
N LEU A 293 -4.96 16.42 -23.26
CA LEU A 293 -5.04 14.99 -23.57
C LEU A 293 -6.48 14.52 -23.38
N VAL A 294 -7.07 14.01 -24.46
CA VAL A 294 -8.36 13.30 -24.43
C VAL A 294 -8.14 11.91 -24.98
N TYR A 295 -8.47 10.90 -24.18
CA TYR A 295 -8.54 9.51 -24.62
C TYR A 295 -9.89 8.92 -24.23
N GLY A 296 -10.47 8.11 -25.11
CA GLY A 296 -11.73 7.42 -24.88
C GLY A 296 -11.83 6.20 -25.78
N GLY A 297 -11.72 5.00 -25.20
CA GLY A 297 -11.81 3.77 -25.98
C GLY A 297 -11.24 2.55 -25.25
N ASN A 298 -11.11 1.45 -25.99
CA ASN A 298 -10.52 0.21 -25.49
C ASN A 298 -8.99 0.34 -25.43
N PRO A 299 -8.38 0.31 -24.23
CA PRO A 299 -6.93 0.49 -24.07
C PRO A 299 -6.08 -0.62 -24.69
N GLN A 300 -6.66 -1.79 -25.01
CA GLN A 300 -5.95 -2.86 -25.70
C GLN A 300 -5.67 -2.55 -27.18
N LEU A 301 -6.33 -1.53 -27.72
CA LEU A 301 -6.14 -1.08 -29.11
C LEU A 301 -5.13 0.09 -29.20
N PHE A 302 -4.34 0.32 -28.14
CA PHE A 302 -3.34 1.39 -28.07
C PHE A 302 -1.90 0.84 -28.00
N PRO A 303 -0.91 1.46 -28.69
CA PRO A 303 -1.06 2.48 -29.73
C PRO A 303 -1.57 1.86 -31.03
N LEU A 304 -2.31 2.62 -31.84
CA LEU A 304 -2.68 2.21 -33.20
C LEU A 304 -1.45 2.00 -34.10
#